data_AF-A0A0Q3XBV2-F1
#
_entry.id   AF-A0A0Q3XBV2-F1
#
_cell.length_a   1.000
_cell.length_b   1.000
_cell.length_c   1.000
_cell.angle_alpha   90.00
_cell.angle_beta   90.00
_cell.angle_gamma   90.00
#
_symmetry.space_group_name_H-M   'P 1'
#
loop_
_entity.id
_entity.type
_entity.pdbx_description
1 polymer ?
#
loop_
_entity_poly.entity_id
_entity_poly.type
_entity_poly.pdbx_seq_one_letter_code
_entity_poly.pdbx_strand_id
1 'polypeptide(L)'
;MSGLGAATEPPGWRQGSSEPHCTVYTPSGNKGLIYFYTYLKDLLSGTGLLEVTSLFYGYYTIHTAWFGILSYNLPLAYLLATFAYLALSFIWIIKRSVEGFKQNLVHDEDQFQSYCNKVFAGWDFCITDPNAARLKHRSLQYELQTDLEEERLKQKIADRTVKEKLRIYSLRIFINIIVIAVLSGCFYSIYTATVFSQENSSDISNVNFQANLLVQYLPSIVITLANFIAPQIFSFLIRFEDYSPAFEIRLTLMRCVFVRLANIGVLLFSLWSQISYCSTDECKACGYNYKLYPCWETEVGQEMYKLTIFDFMIILAVTLFVDFPRNIPSSKACGPFKSFNTSWEVVPDTILGFPTGLQQVLHGIASEAFAVPFFVVICLIMFYFMALAGAHKRVVEQLREQLVLESRDKLFLIRKITEAQGHP
;
A
#
# COMPACT_ATOMS: atom_id res chain seq x y z
N MET A 1 1.36 51.46 -9.99
CA MET A 1 0.83 52.29 -8.88
C MET A 1 1.05 51.49 -7.60
N SER A 2 2.26 51.54 -7.05
CA SER A 2 2.78 52.55 -6.09
C SER A 2 2.35 52.25 -4.66
N GLY A 3 3.30 51.77 -3.83
CA GLY A 3 3.21 51.83 -2.37
C GLY A 3 3.49 50.54 -1.61
N LEU A 4 4.69 49.97 -1.70
CA LEU A 4 5.20 49.04 -0.67
C LEU A 4 6.01 49.87 0.32
N GLY A 5 5.35 50.29 1.39
CA GLY A 5 5.96 50.95 2.53
C GLY A 5 6.74 49.94 3.36
N ALA A 6 8.02 50.23 3.60
CA ALA A 6 8.83 49.57 4.59
C ALA A 6 8.18 49.74 5.98
N ALA A 7 7.78 48.64 6.59
CA ALA A 7 7.37 48.61 7.98
C ALA A 7 8.59 48.29 8.86
N THR A 8 8.97 49.28 9.64
CA THR A 8 9.97 49.28 10.71
C THR A 8 9.77 48.14 11.71
N GLU A 9 10.86 47.42 12.02
CA GLU A 9 10.93 46.40 13.08
C GLU A 9 10.81 47.02 14.48
N PRO A 10 9.99 46.46 15.40
CA PRO A 10 10.08 46.76 16.82
C PRO A 10 11.05 45.78 17.54
N PRO A 11 11.75 46.24 18.60
CA PRO A 11 12.87 45.52 19.17
C PRO A 11 12.44 44.44 20.15
N GLY A 12 13.12 43.30 20.12
CA GLY A 12 13.24 42.43 21.27
C GLY A 12 12.19 41.32 21.39
N TRP A 13 12.27 40.32 20.51
CA TRP A 13 11.92 38.95 20.88
C TRP A 13 13.08 38.04 20.49
N ARG A 14 13.73 37.45 21.50
CA ARG A 14 14.77 36.43 21.32
C ARG A 14 14.17 35.29 20.49
N GLN A 15 14.54 35.22 19.22
CA GLN A 15 14.41 34.01 18.43
C GLN A 15 15.21 32.91 19.14
N GLY A 16 14.50 31.90 19.62
CA GLY A 16 15.14 30.63 19.97
C GLY A 16 15.90 30.14 18.75
N SER A 17 17.18 29.88 18.94
CA SER A 17 18.18 29.41 17.98
C SER A 17 17.63 28.39 16.98
N SER A 18 17.14 28.88 15.84
CA SER A 18 16.93 28.10 14.62
C SER A 18 17.75 28.80 13.55
N GLU A 19 18.79 28.12 13.09
CA GLU A 19 19.67 28.67 12.06
C GLU A 19 18.84 29.03 10.82
N PRO A 20 19.13 30.16 10.13
CA PRO A 20 18.34 30.65 8.99
C PRO A 20 18.26 29.66 7.82
N HIS A 21 19.12 28.64 7.81
CA HIS A 21 19.16 27.59 6.79
C HIS A 21 18.05 26.54 6.95
N CYS A 22 17.46 26.37 8.13
CA CYS A 22 16.43 25.36 8.39
C CYS A 22 14.99 25.87 8.13
N THR A 23 14.81 27.18 7.91
CA THR A 23 13.48 27.82 7.81
C THR A 23 13.12 28.24 6.39
N VAL A 24 14.05 28.10 5.44
CA VAL A 24 13.86 28.48 4.04
C VAL A 24 13.64 27.22 3.21
N TYR A 25 12.40 27.03 2.76
CA TYR A 25 12.04 26.01 1.79
C TYR A 25 11.61 26.67 0.49
N THR A 26 12.36 26.43 -0.57
CA THR A 26 11.97 26.82 -1.92
C THR A 26 11.58 25.54 -2.66
N PRO A 27 10.27 25.31 -2.93
CA PRO A 27 9.84 24.14 -3.66
C PRO A 27 10.53 24.10 -5.03
N SER A 28 10.64 22.90 -5.57
CA SER A 28 11.29 22.59 -6.85
C SER A 28 10.49 23.14 -8.03
N GLY A 29 10.38 24.47 -8.12
CA GLY A 29 9.61 25.15 -9.14
C GLY A 29 10.34 25.10 -10.47
N ASN A 30 9.73 24.45 -11.45
CA ASN A 30 10.11 24.59 -12.84
C ASN A 30 9.93 26.06 -13.25
N LYS A 31 11.03 26.82 -13.36
CA LYS A 31 11.01 28.23 -13.81
C LYS A 31 11.31 28.26 -15.31
N GLY A 32 10.31 28.58 -16.16
CA GLY A 32 10.50 28.77 -17.61
C GLY A 32 9.43 28.10 -18.50
N LEU A 33 9.72 27.92 -19.80
CA LEU A 33 8.92 27.09 -20.70
C LEU A 33 9.19 25.61 -20.39
N ILE A 34 8.15 24.88 -20.03
CA ILE A 34 8.21 23.49 -19.60
C ILE A 34 7.36 22.66 -20.56
N TYR A 35 7.85 21.48 -20.94
CA TYR A 35 7.09 20.56 -21.78
C TYR A 35 5.88 19.97 -21.04
N PHE A 36 4.81 19.66 -21.77
CA PHE A 36 3.57 19.12 -21.20
C PHE A 36 3.78 17.84 -20.37
N TYR A 37 4.67 16.94 -20.80
CA TYR A 37 4.95 15.69 -20.08
C TYR A 37 5.52 15.93 -18.68
N THR A 38 6.14 17.08 -18.42
CA THR A 38 6.64 17.43 -17.07
C THR A 38 5.49 17.72 -16.11
N TYR A 39 4.38 18.31 -16.57
CA TYR A 39 3.19 18.46 -15.72
C TYR A 39 2.58 17.11 -15.36
N LEU A 40 2.59 16.17 -16.31
CA LEU A 40 2.11 14.81 -16.06
C LEU A 40 3.07 14.06 -15.11
N LYS A 41 4.39 14.29 -15.23
CA LYS A 41 5.40 13.80 -14.29
C LYS A 41 5.15 14.35 -12.88
N ASP A 42 5.00 15.66 -12.76
CA ASP A 42 4.78 16.37 -11.50
C ASP A 42 3.47 15.91 -10.84
N LEU A 43 2.41 15.69 -11.64
CA LEU A 43 1.15 15.12 -11.18
C LEU A 43 1.32 13.70 -10.64
N LEU A 44 2.08 12.84 -11.32
CA LEU A 44 2.28 11.45 -10.89
C LEU A 44 3.19 11.38 -9.65
N SER A 45 4.31 12.09 -9.67
CA SER A 45 5.31 12.05 -8.61
C SER A 45 4.94 12.89 -7.37
N GLY A 46 3.97 13.81 -7.46
CA GLY A 46 3.65 14.73 -6.36
C GLY A 46 4.59 15.93 -6.25
N THR A 47 5.41 16.19 -7.27
CA THR A 47 6.48 17.21 -7.28
C THR A 47 6.06 18.50 -7.99
N GLY A 48 6.89 19.54 -7.93
CA GLY A 48 6.70 20.77 -8.71
C GLY A 48 5.45 21.56 -8.29
N LEU A 49 4.44 21.62 -9.16
CA LEU A 49 3.19 22.34 -8.85
C LEU A 49 2.43 21.74 -7.67
N LEU A 50 2.45 20.42 -7.54
CA LEU A 50 1.73 19.73 -6.48
C LEU A 50 2.32 20.00 -5.09
N GLU A 51 3.64 20.19 -5.01
CA GLU A 51 4.38 20.51 -3.79
C GLU A 51 3.88 21.79 -3.09
N VAL A 52 3.31 22.72 -3.86
CA VAL A 52 2.76 24.01 -3.39
C VAL A 52 1.25 23.95 -3.13
N THR A 53 0.63 22.77 -3.20
CA THR A 53 -0.79 22.60 -2.88
C THR A 53 -1.00 22.25 -1.42
N SER A 54 -2.22 22.45 -0.91
CA SER A 54 -2.61 22.08 0.46
C SER A 54 -2.51 20.58 0.77
N LEU A 55 -2.18 19.75 -0.22
CA LEU A 55 -1.98 18.31 -0.04
C LEU A 55 -0.69 17.99 0.72
N PHE A 56 0.35 18.84 0.56
CA PHE A 56 1.66 18.61 1.16
C PHE A 56 1.93 19.57 2.33
N TYR A 57 2.73 19.09 3.28
CA TYR A 57 3.04 19.82 4.49
C TYR A 57 3.76 21.16 4.20
N GLY A 58 4.65 21.18 3.22
CA GLY A 58 5.43 22.35 2.81
C GLY A 58 4.62 23.58 2.35
N TYR A 59 3.31 23.44 2.11
CA TYR A 59 2.42 24.57 1.81
C TYR A 59 2.09 25.42 3.04
N TYR A 60 2.04 24.81 4.23
CA TYR A 60 1.56 25.48 5.44
C TYR A 60 2.65 26.37 6.03
N THR A 61 2.34 27.65 6.19
CA THR A 61 3.30 28.64 6.74
C THR A 61 3.24 28.72 8.27
N ILE A 62 4.34 29.16 8.87
CA ILE A 62 4.45 29.38 10.33
C ILE A 62 3.82 30.69 10.80
N HIS A 63 3.35 31.53 9.88
CA HIS A 63 2.90 32.88 10.20
C HIS A 63 1.43 32.91 10.66
N THR A 64 1.14 33.73 11.66
CA THR A 64 -0.23 34.01 12.07
C THR A 64 -0.91 34.90 11.02
N ALA A 65 -1.96 34.37 10.40
CA ALA A 65 -2.76 35.14 9.45
C ALA A 65 -3.69 36.07 10.26
N TRP A 66 -3.66 37.36 9.97
CA TRP A 66 -4.56 38.33 10.60
C TRP A 66 -5.78 38.55 9.70
N PHE A 67 -6.95 38.11 10.16
CA PHE A 67 -8.23 38.42 9.53
C PHE A 67 -8.96 39.48 10.36
N GLY A 68 -8.65 40.75 10.10
CA GLY A 68 -9.20 41.87 10.84
C GLY A 68 -8.76 41.86 12.32
N ILE A 69 -9.67 41.56 13.25
CA ILE A 69 -9.42 41.55 14.70
C ILE A 69 -8.96 40.16 15.20
N LEU A 70 -9.16 39.12 14.39
CA LEU A 70 -8.86 37.74 14.78
C LEU A 70 -7.49 37.32 14.24
N SER A 71 -6.63 36.84 15.15
CA SER A 71 -5.38 36.18 14.79
C SER A 71 -5.65 34.69 14.57
N TYR A 72 -5.35 34.21 13.36
CA TYR A 72 -5.48 32.82 12.98
C TYR A 72 -4.10 32.15 12.99
N ASN A 73 -3.88 31.28 13.97
CA ASN A 73 -2.65 30.49 14.08
C ASN A 73 -2.77 29.22 13.23
N LEU A 74 -2.15 29.22 12.06
CA LEU A 74 -2.25 28.13 11.09
C LEU A 74 -1.69 26.80 11.63
N PRO A 75 -0.50 26.74 12.27
CA PRO A 75 0.00 25.52 12.91
C PRO A 75 -0.97 24.91 13.94
N LEU A 76 -1.56 25.75 14.80
CA LEU A 76 -2.52 25.30 15.80
C LEU A 76 -3.81 24.80 15.15
N ALA A 77 -4.31 25.52 14.14
CA ALA A 77 -5.52 25.14 13.41
C ALA A 77 -5.35 23.81 12.67
N TYR A 78 -4.18 23.58 12.07
CA TYR A 78 -3.83 22.30 11.43
C TYR A 78 -3.93 21.15 12.44
N LEU A 79 -3.29 21.29 13.59
CA LEU A 79 -3.32 20.28 14.66
C LEU A 79 -4.74 20.05 15.18
N LEU A 80 -5.50 21.10 15.50
CA LEU A 80 -6.87 20.97 15.97
C LEU A 80 -7.80 20.33 14.93
N ALA A 81 -7.63 20.64 13.65
CA ALA A 81 -8.39 20.01 12.57
C ALA A 81 -8.11 18.50 12.49
N THR A 82 -6.85 18.08 12.62
CA THR A 82 -6.50 16.65 12.64
C THR A 82 -7.11 15.93 13.85
N PHE A 83 -7.04 16.51 15.05
CA PHE A 83 -7.66 15.94 16.23
C PHE A 83 -9.19 15.87 16.12
N ALA A 84 -9.83 16.91 15.59
CA ALA A 84 -11.27 16.93 15.37
C ALA A 84 -11.71 15.81 14.40
N TYR A 85 -10.98 15.64 13.29
CA TYR A 85 -11.25 14.57 12.33
C TYR A 85 -11.10 13.18 12.95
N LEU A 86 -10.00 12.94 13.68
CA LEU A 86 -9.76 11.66 14.36
C LEU A 86 -10.83 11.38 15.42
N ALA A 87 -11.23 12.38 16.22
CA ALA A 87 -12.28 12.23 17.21
C ALA A 87 -13.64 11.89 16.56
N LEU A 88 -14.00 12.57 15.47
CA LEU A 88 -15.22 12.26 14.72
C LEU A 88 -15.20 10.83 14.17
N SER A 89 -14.07 10.41 13.59
CA SER A 89 -13.93 9.04 13.08
C SER A 89 -14.05 8.00 14.19
N PHE A 90 -13.46 8.26 15.36
CA PHE A 90 -13.52 7.37 16.52
C PHE A 90 -14.94 7.26 17.09
N ILE A 91 -15.66 8.37 17.22
CA ILE A 91 -17.07 8.38 17.63
C ILE A 91 -17.92 7.55 16.66
N TRP A 92 -17.67 7.69 15.36
CA TRP A 92 -18.40 6.94 14.34
C TRP A 92 -18.11 5.43 14.40
N ILE A 93 -16.84 5.05 14.63
CA ILE A 93 -16.43 3.66 14.85
C ILE A 93 -17.10 3.08 16.10
N ILE A 94 -17.07 3.80 17.23
CA ILE A 94 -17.71 3.36 18.48
C ILE A 94 -19.20 3.13 18.23
N LYS A 95 -19.90 4.11 17.66
CA LYS A 95 -21.35 4.01 17.40
C LYS A 95 -21.67 2.72 16.61
N ARG A 96 -20.91 2.48 15.54
CA ARG A 96 -21.08 1.28 14.71
C ARG A 96 -20.74 -0.01 15.45
N SER A 97 -19.69 -0.02 16.28
CA SER A 97 -19.32 -1.20 17.06
C SER A 97 -20.35 -1.55 18.15
N VAL A 98 -20.97 -0.54 18.79
CA VAL A 98 -22.00 -0.75 19.82
C VAL A 98 -23.28 -1.30 19.19
N GLU A 99 -23.68 -0.78 18.04
CA GLU A 99 -24.80 -1.33 17.27
C GLU A 99 -24.54 -2.79 16.88
N GLY A 100 -23.32 -3.13 16.43
CA GLY A 100 -22.93 -4.50 16.13
C GLY A 100 -22.85 -5.42 17.37
N PHE A 101 -22.40 -4.91 18.52
CA PHE A 101 -22.35 -5.67 19.76
C PHE A 101 -23.75 -5.98 20.31
N LYS A 102 -24.68 -5.01 20.21
CA LYS A 102 -26.08 -5.22 20.59
C LYS A 102 -26.73 -6.32 19.77
N GLN A 103 -26.43 -6.41 18.47
CA GLN A 103 -26.92 -7.49 17.61
C GLN A 103 -26.36 -8.86 18.02
N ASN A 104 -25.07 -8.94 18.39
CA ASN A 104 -24.46 -10.18 18.86
C ASN A 104 -25.02 -10.65 20.22
N LEU A 105 -25.22 -9.74 21.19
CA LEU A 105 -25.80 -10.09 22.48
C LEU A 105 -27.22 -10.66 22.37
N VAL A 106 -28.04 -10.12 21.46
CA VAL A 106 -29.40 -10.62 21.19
C VAL A 106 -29.39 -12.03 20.58
N HIS A 107 -28.27 -12.46 20.00
CA HIS A 107 -28.12 -13.81 19.44
C HIS A 107 -27.68 -14.86 20.48
N ASP A 108 -27.17 -14.42 21.65
CA ASP A 108 -26.67 -15.29 22.72
C ASP A 108 -27.73 -15.61 23.80
N GLU A 109 -28.92 -15.01 23.76
CA GLU A 109 -30.03 -15.37 24.67
C GLU A 109 -30.69 -16.70 24.24
N ASP A 110 -30.39 -17.76 25.00
CA ASP A 110 -30.95 -19.12 24.98
C ASP A 110 -31.11 -19.78 23.60
N GLN A 111 -30.00 -20.36 23.10
CA GLN A 111 -29.94 -21.18 21.88
C GLN A 111 -31.06 -22.22 21.78
N PHE A 112 -31.44 -22.87 22.89
CA PHE A 112 -32.52 -23.87 22.89
C PHE A 112 -33.89 -23.25 22.61
N GLN A 113 -34.19 -22.10 23.24
CA GLN A 113 -35.43 -21.37 22.99
C GLN A 113 -35.45 -20.78 21.58
N SER A 114 -34.29 -20.41 21.04
CA SER A 114 -34.11 -19.98 19.65
C SER A 114 -34.44 -21.10 18.64
N TYR A 115 -33.94 -22.33 18.83
CA TYR A 115 -34.29 -23.47 17.94
C TYR A 115 -35.77 -23.79 17.98
N CYS A 116 -36.37 -23.87 19.18
CA CYS A 116 -37.80 -24.11 19.31
C CYS A 116 -38.61 -23.00 18.64
N ASN A 117 -38.23 -21.74 18.83
CA ASN A 117 -38.89 -20.60 18.20
C ASN A 117 -38.74 -20.63 16.67
N LYS A 118 -37.57 -20.99 16.12
CA LYS A 118 -37.35 -21.12 14.67
C LYS A 118 -38.19 -22.25 14.05
N VAL A 119 -38.29 -23.40 14.72
CA VAL A 119 -39.05 -24.57 14.22
C VAL A 119 -40.55 -24.37 14.36
N PHE A 120 -41.02 -23.92 15.53
CA PHE A 120 -42.46 -23.87 15.84
C PHE A 120 -43.12 -22.51 15.55
N ALA A 121 -42.36 -21.41 15.60
CA ALA A 121 -42.87 -20.05 15.44
C ALA A 121 -42.15 -19.23 14.35
N GLY A 122 -41.24 -19.87 13.58
CA GLY A 122 -40.50 -19.20 12.52
C GLY A 122 -41.33 -18.86 11.28
N TRP A 123 -42.48 -19.54 11.09
CA TRP A 123 -43.38 -19.34 9.96
C TRP A 123 -44.40 -18.23 10.25
N ASP A 124 -44.52 -17.29 9.31
CA ASP A 124 -45.54 -16.24 9.34
C ASP A 124 -46.70 -16.60 8.41
N PHE A 125 -47.86 -16.88 9.00
CA PHE A 125 -49.07 -17.25 8.27
C PHE A 125 -49.75 -16.04 7.58
N CYS A 126 -49.30 -14.81 7.84
CA CYS A 126 -49.82 -13.62 7.17
C CYS A 126 -49.21 -13.39 5.77
N ILE A 127 -48.23 -14.20 5.36
CA ILE A 127 -47.60 -14.07 4.04
C ILE A 127 -48.56 -14.54 2.95
N THR A 128 -49.01 -13.61 2.11
CA THR A 128 -49.93 -13.87 0.99
C THR A 128 -49.22 -13.97 -0.36
N ASP A 129 -48.05 -13.34 -0.51
CA ASP A 129 -47.26 -13.39 -1.74
C ASP A 129 -46.50 -14.74 -1.85
N PRO A 130 -46.70 -15.53 -2.93
CA PRO A 130 -46.03 -16.81 -3.11
C PRO A 130 -44.50 -16.68 -3.23
N ASN A 131 -43.98 -15.55 -3.73
CA ASN A 131 -42.53 -15.35 -3.80
C ASN A 131 -41.94 -15.11 -2.41
N ALA A 132 -42.56 -14.25 -1.60
CA ALA A 132 -42.20 -14.04 -0.20
C ALA A 132 -42.29 -15.33 0.63
N ALA A 133 -43.33 -16.14 0.43
CA ALA A 133 -43.48 -17.43 1.11
C ALA A 133 -42.34 -18.39 0.77
N ARG A 134 -41.99 -18.49 -0.51
CA ARG A 134 -40.84 -19.31 -0.97
C ARG A 134 -39.51 -18.81 -0.43
N LEU A 135 -39.30 -17.50 -0.37
CA LEU A 135 -38.10 -16.89 0.21
C LEU A 135 -38.02 -17.17 1.72
N LYS A 136 -39.12 -16.99 2.47
CA LYS A 136 -39.15 -17.27 3.91
C LYS A 136 -38.90 -18.74 4.21
N HIS A 137 -39.48 -19.64 3.42
CA HIS A 137 -39.24 -21.08 3.53
C HIS A 137 -37.77 -21.44 3.32
N ARG A 138 -37.17 -20.93 2.23
CA ARG A 138 -35.73 -21.13 1.97
C ARG A 138 -34.85 -20.53 3.06
N SER A 139 -35.18 -19.35 3.54
CA SER A 139 -34.45 -18.68 4.63
C SER A 139 -34.44 -19.54 5.90
N LEU A 140 -35.59 -20.04 6.34
CA LEU A 140 -35.69 -20.91 7.52
C LEU A 140 -34.94 -22.24 7.31
N GLN A 141 -35.03 -22.82 6.12
CA GLN A 141 -34.30 -24.03 5.78
C GLN A 141 -32.79 -23.81 5.89
N TYR A 142 -32.27 -22.73 5.30
CA TYR A 142 -30.84 -22.43 5.36
C TYR A 142 -30.39 -22.14 6.79
N GLU A 143 -31.16 -21.38 7.56
CA GLU A 143 -30.83 -21.05 8.94
C GLU A 143 -30.73 -22.29 9.83
N LEU A 144 -31.71 -23.19 9.76
CA LEU A 144 -31.66 -24.47 10.51
C LEU A 144 -30.53 -25.37 10.04
N GLN A 145 -30.24 -25.40 8.74
CA GLN A 145 -29.14 -26.17 8.19
C GLN A 145 -27.79 -25.64 8.70
N THR A 146 -27.58 -24.32 8.68
CA THR A 146 -26.34 -23.70 9.15
C THR A 146 -26.14 -23.92 10.64
N ASP A 147 -27.20 -23.78 11.44
CA ASP A 147 -27.12 -23.98 12.88
C ASP A 147 -26.76 -25.43 13.23
N LEU A 148 -27.36 -26.41 12.52
CA LEU A 148 -27.04 -27.84 12.68
C LEU A 148 -25.60 -28.17 12.25
N GLU A 149 -25.13 -27.58 11.15
CA GLU A 149 -23.75 -27.75 10.69
C GLU A 149 -22.74 -27.15 11.69
N GLU A 150 -23.06 -26.01 12.29
CA GLU A 150 -22.23 -25.38 13.32
C GLU A 150 -22.11 -26.25 14.57
N GLU A 151 -23.22 -26.81 15.07
CA GLU A 151 -23.21 -27.70 16.22
C GLU A 151 -22.45 -29.01 15.95
N ARG A 152 -22.62 -29.60 14.75
CA ARG A 152 -21.81 -30.76 14.32
C ARG A 152 -20.32 -30.46 14.32
N LEU A 153 -19.92 -29.26 13.88
CA LEU A 153 -18.53 -28.83 13.91
C LEU A 153 -18.01 -28.66 15.35
N LYS A 154 -18.80 -28.08 16.26
CA LYS A 154 -18.45 -27.95 17.68
C LYS A 154 -18.25 -29.32 18.34
N GLN A 155 -19.17 -30.27 18.10
CA GLN A 155 -19.03 -31.65 18.57
C GLN A 155 -17.75 -32.29 18.05
N LYS A 156 -17.48 -32.19 16.74
CA LYS A 156 -16.23 -32.69 16.14
C LYS A 156 -14.97 -32.07 16.74
N ILE A 157 -15.01 -30.84 17.24
CA ILE A 157 -13.88 -30.17 17.91
C ILE A 157 -13.73 -30.68 19.36
N ALA A 158 -14.84 -30.92 20.06
CA ALA A 158 -14.87 -31.46 21.42
C ALA A 158 -14.37 -32.90 21.48
N ASP A 159 -14.73 -33.72 20.49
CA ASP A 159 -14.40 -35.15 20.42
C ASP A 159 -12.95 -35.44 19.94
N ARG A 160 -12.13 -34.41 19.70
CA ARG A 160 -10.76 -34.58 19.19
C ARG A 160 -9.85 -35.24 20.21
N THR A 161 -9.15 -36.28 19.77
CA THR A 161 -8.14 -36.96 20.59
C THR A 161 -6.91 -36.09 20.83
N VAL A 162 -6.15 -36.36 21.91
CA VAL A 162 -4.92 -35.61 22.24
C VAL A 162 -3.87 -35.70 21.12
N LYS A 163 -3.75 -36.87 20.45
CA LYS A 163 -2.82 -37.07 19.32
C LYS A 163 -3.19 -36.20 18.12
N GLU A 164 -4.48 -36.10 17.79
CA GLU A 164 -4.96 -35.24 16.71
C GLU A 164 -4.79 -33.77 17.05
N LYS A 165 -5.07 -33.37 18.30
CA LYS A 165 -4.76 -32.02 18.79
C LYS A 165 -3.27 -31.71 18.59
N LEU A 166 -2.38 -32.58 19.06
CA LEU A 166 -0.94 -32.37 18.92
C LEU A 166 -0.52 -32.21 17.44
N ARG A 167 -1.05 -33.05 16.54
CA ARG A 167 -0.81 -32.96 15.09
C ARG A 167 -1.28 -31.63 14.50
N ILE A 168 -2.47 -31.17 14.88
CA ILE A 168 -3.04 -29.92 14.36
C ILE A 168 -2.27 -28.70 14.91
N TYR A 169 -1.94 -28.69 16.19
CA TYR A 169 -1.16 -27.60 16.79
C TYR A 169 0.26 -27.52 16.24
N SER A 170 0.93 -28.67 16.01
CA SER A 170 2.26 -28.66 15.39
C SER A 170 2.22 -28.13 13.94
N LEU A 171 1.20 -28.54 13.17
CA LEU A 171 0.98 -28.04 11.82
C LEU A 171 0.68 -26.53 11.81
N ARG A 172 -0.11 -26.03 12.76
CA ARG A 172 -0.36 -24.59 12.93
C ARG A 172 0.91 -23.83 13.26
N ILE A 173 1.75 -24.33 14.17
CA ILE A 173 3.04 -23.69 14.48
C ILE A 173 3.89 -23.58 13.21
N PHE A 174 3.98 -24.67 12.45
CA PHE A 174 4.72 -24.68 11.19
C PHE A 174 4.17 -23.67 10.17
N ILE A 175 2.85 -23.61 9.98
CA ILE A 175 2.22 -22.65 9.06
C ILE A 175 2.42 -21.21 9.52
N ASN A 176 2.29 -20.93 10.82
CA ASN A 176 2.52 -19.59 11.35
C ASN A 176 3.99 -19.17 11.23
N ILE A 177 4.95 -20.11 11.30
CA ILE A 177 6.36 -19.84 10.96
C ILE A 177 6.49 -19.44 9.49
N ILE A 178 5.81 -20.14 8.56
CA ILE A 178 5.79 -19.77 7.14
C ILE A 178 5.20 -18.36 6.94
N VAL A 179 4.10 -18.03 7.63
CA VAL A 179 3.49 -16.70 7.58
C VAL A 179 4.48 -15.62 8.04
N ILE A 180 5.20 -15.84 9.14
CA ILE A 180 6.25 -14.92 9.61
C ILE A 180 7.38 -14.79 8.60
N ALA A 181 7.79 -15.90 7.96
CA ALA A 181 8.83 -15.87 6.92
C ALA A 181 8.37 -15.03 5.70
N VAL A 182 7.13 -15.20 5.23
CA VAL A 182 6.55 -14.39 4.14
C VAL A 182 6.51 -12.92 4.52
N LEU A 183 6.07 -12.58 5.74
CA LEU A 183 6.08 -11.21 6.24
C LEU A 183 7.48 -10.61 6.23
N SER A 184 8.48 -11.34 6.74
CA SER A 184 9.88 -10.88 6.74
C SER A 184 10.44 -10.66 5.33
N GLY A 185 10.06 -11.53 4.36
CA GLY A 185 10.43 -11.38 2.96
C GLY A 185 9.81 -10.14 2.31
N CYS A 186 8.53 -9.86 2.60
CA CYS A 186 7.87 -8.62 2.17
C CYS A 186 8.58 -7.39 2.74
N PHE A 187 8.90 -7.39 4.03
CA PHE A 187 9.58 -6.25 4.66
C PHE A 187 10.97 -6.00 4.07
N TYR A 188 11.76 -7.06 3.88
CA TYR A 188 13.08 -6.95 3.28
C TYR A 188 13.00 -6.45 1.82
N SER A 189 12.03 -6.93 1.05
CA SER A 189 11.81 -6.48 -0.33
C SER A 189 11.43 -5.00 -0.39
N ILE A 190 10.53 -4.54 0.49
CA ILE A 190 10.13 -3.12 0.57
C ILE A 190 11.31 -2.26 0.97
N TYR A 191 12.04 -2.63 2.03
CA TYR A 191 13.21 -1.88 2.49
C TYR A 191 14.29 -1.75 1.42
N THR A 192 14.56 -2.83 0.68
CA THR A 192 15.57 -2.77 -0.38
C THR A 192 15.07 -1.94 -1.58
N ALA A 193 13.79 -2.01 -1.90
CA ALA A 193 13.17 -1.23 -2.97
C ALA A 193 13.14 0.28 -2.65
N THR A 194 12.83 0.66 -1.40
CA THR A 194 12.85 2.05 -0.93
C THR A 194 14.27 2.61 -0.97
N VAL A 195 15.23 1.86 -0.44
CA VAL A 195 16.63 2.30 -0.45
C VAL A 195 17.15 2.50 -1.86
N PHE A 196 16.89 1.54 -2.75
CA PHE A 196 17.28 1.60 -4.16
C PHE A 196 16.61 2.76 -4.90
N SER A 197 15.31 2.99 -4.66
CA SER A 197 14.58 4.12 -5.24
C SER A 197 15.21 5.45 -4.86
N GLN A 198 15.54 5.63 -3.58
CA GLN A 198 16.08 6.88 -3.07
C GLN A 198 17.49 7.17 -3.59
N GLU A 199 18.35 6.15 -3.60
CA GLU A 199 19.74 6.29 -4.01
C GLU A 199 19.88 6.59 -5.51
N ASN A 200 19.02 5.99 -6.33
CA ASN A 200 19.09 6.14 -7.78
C ASN A 200 18.22 7.29 -8.34
N SER A 201 17.34 7.88 -7.52
CA SER A 201 16.52 9.04 -7.92
C SER A 201 17.37 10.25 -8.33
N SER A 202 18.50 10.48 -7.66
CA SER A 202 19.41 11.60 -7.92
C SER A 202 20.27 11.43 -9.19
N ASP A 203 20.78 10.22 -9.44
CA ASP A 203 21.65 9.88 -10.58
C ASP A 203 20.87 9.73 -11.91
N ILE A 204 19.59 9.35 -11.88
CA ILE A 204 18.77 9.04 -13.07
C ILE A 204 18.09 10.30 -13.68
N SER A 205 18.39 11.49 -13.16
CA SER A 205 17.83 12.75 -13.67
C SER A 205 18.13 13.03 -15.15
N ASN A 206 19.18 12.41 -15.74
CA ASN A 206 19.60 12.57 -17.14
C ASN A 206 19.21 11.43 -18.10
N VAL A 207 18.42 10.44 -17.66
CA VAL A 207 18.04 9.25 -18.47
C VAL A 207 16.55 9.27 -18.82
N ASN A 208 16.13 8.42 -19.77
CA ASN A 208 14.77 8.28 -20.29
C ASN A 208 13.68 8.40 -19.21
N PHE A 209 12.66 9.24 -19.48
CA PHE A 209 11.51 9.52 -18.61
C PHE A 209 10.90 8.27 -17.96
N GLN A 210 10.72 7.20 -18.74
CA GLN A 210 10.11 5.94 -18.29
C GLN A 210 10.94 5.22 -17.20
N ALA A 211 12.26 5.23 -17.31
CA ALA A 211 13.13 4.56 -16.34
C ALA A 211 13.13 5.30 -15.00
N ASN A 212 13.13 6.64 -15.04
CA ASN A 212 13.05 7.47 -13.84
C ASN A 212 11.72 7.25 -13.10
N LEU A 213 10.60 7.24 -13.82
CA LEU A 213 9.28 7.00 -13.23
C LEU A 213 9.19 5.60 -12.59
N LEU A 214 9.73 4.58 -13.26
CA LEU A 214 9.70 3.21 -12.73
C LEU A 214 10.48 3.09 -11.42
N VAL A 215 11.67 3.70 -11.35
CA VAL A 215 12.49 3.69 -10.13
C VAL A 215 11.76 4.41 -8.99
N GLN A 216 11.16 5.58 -9.24
CA GLN A 216 10.42 6.34 -8.22
C GLN A 216 9.18 5.62 -7.67
N TYR A 217 8.54 4.78 -8.49
CA TYR A 217 7.36 3.99 -8.10
C TYR A 217 7.70 2.59 -7.61
N LEU A 218 8.98 2.20 -7.58
CA LEU A 218 9.41 0.86 -7.20
C LEU A 218 8.88 0.46 -5.80
N PRO A 219 8.94 1.31 -4.75
CA PRO A 219 8.39 0.96 -3.45
C PRO A 219 6.88 0.70 -3.50
N SER A 220 6.14 1.56 -4.22
CA SER A 220 4.70 1.42 -4.40
C SER A 220 4.34 0.12 -5.14
N ILE A 221 5.07 -0.23 -6.20
CA ILE A 221 4.89 -1.48 -6.95
C ILE A 221 5.12 -2.69 -6.05
N VAL A 222 6.18 -2.69 -5.23
CA VAL A 222 6.47 -3.81 -4.32
C VAL A 222 5.41 -3.92 -3.23
N ILE A 223 4.96 -2.80 -2.65
CA ILE A 223 3.92 -2.80 -1.61
C ILE A 223 2.59 -3.31 -2.16
N THR A 224 2.18 -2.86 -3.34
CA THR A 224 0.92 -3.30 -3.97
C THR A 224 0.94 -4.78 -4.34
N LEU A 225 2.06 -5.28 -4.89
CA LEU A 225 2.24 -6.71 -5.14
C LEU A 225 2.19 -7.52 -3.84
N ALA A 226 2.87 -7.06 -2.78
CA ALA A 226 2.82 -7.71 -1.46
C ALA A 226 1.38 -7.73 -0.89
N ASN A 227 0.65 -6.62 -1.01
CA ASN A 227 -0.74 -6.49 -0.56
C ASN A 227 -1.72 -7.36 -1.37
N PHE A 228 -1.43 -7.64 -2.63
CA PHE A 228 -2.23 -8.52 -3.48
C PHE A 228 -1.95 -10.00 -3.19
N ILE A 229 -0.68 -10.36 -3.03
CA ILE A 229 -0.24 -11.75 -3.01
C ILE A 229 -0.30 -12.34 -1.60
N ALA A 230 0.07 -11.59 -0.56
CA ALA A 230 0.05 -12.11 0.81
C ALA A 230 -1.34 -12.65 1.24
N PRO A 231 -2.47 -11.99 0.92
CA PRO A 231 -3.80 -12.56 1.16
C PRO A 231 -4.04 -13.91 0.48
N GLN A 232 -3.55 -14.10 -0.75
CA GLN A 232 -3.70 -15.36 -1.49
C GLN A 232 -2.85 -16.49 -0.86
N ILE A 233 -1.66 -16.14 -0.36
CA ILE A 233 -0.83 -17.09 0.38
C ILE A 233 -1.55 -17.49 1.68
N PHE A 234 -2.14 -16.53 2.40
CA PHE A 234 -2.84 -16.81 3.65
C PHE A 234 -4.12 -17.62 3.44
N SER A 235 -4.89 -17.34 2.39
CA SER A 235 -6.09 -18.11 2.04
C SER A 235 -5.75 -19.55 1.63
N PHE A 236 -4.60 -19.75 0.99
CA PHE A 236 -4.12 -21.10 0.69
C PHE A 236 -3.65 -21.83 1.96
N LEU A 237 -2.84 -21.17 2.79
CA LEU A 237 -2.28 -21.76 4.02
C LEU A 237 -3.35 -22.12 5.04
N ILE A 238 -4.39 -21.30 5.19
CA ILE A 238 -5.40 -21.49 6.23
C ILE A 238 -6.25 -22.75 6.02
N ARG A 239 -6.38 -23.22 4.77
CA ARG A 239 -7.05 -24.49 4.41
C ARG A 239 -6.42 -25.70 5.09
N PHE A 240 -5.13 -25.62 5.46
CA PHE A 240 -4.44 -26.68 6.18
C PHE A 240 -4.61 -26.57 7.71
N GLU A 241 -4.99 -25.41 8.25
CA GLU A 241 -5.05 -25.17 9.69
C GLU A 241 -6.34 -25.74 10.36
N ASP A 242 -7.26 -26.32 9.55
CA ASP A 242 -8.52 -26.97 9.95
C ASP A 242 -9.34 -26.15 10.97
N TYR A 243 -9.50 -24.85 10.68
CA TYR A 243 -10.34 -23.93 11.47
C TYR A 243 -11.83 -24.00 11.07
N SER A 244 -12.70 -23.40 11.89
CA SER A 244 -14.08 -23.18 11.48
C SER A 244 -14.15 -22.08 10.41
N PRO A 245 -15.11 -22.13 9.45
CA PRO A 245 -15.19 -21.15 8.36
C PRO A 245 -15.29 -19.70 8.84
N ALA A 246 -16.02 -19.45 9.93
CA ALA A 246 -16.13 -18.11 10.52
C ALA A 246 -14.79 -17.62 11.10
N PHE A 247 -14.02 -18.49 11.72
CA PHE A 247 -12.69 -18.15 12.23
C PHE A 247 -11.67 -17.99 11.10
N GLU A 248 -11.78 -18.79 10.05
CA GLU A 248 -10.95 -18.70 8.84
C GLU A 248 -11.03 -17.30 8.22
N ILE A 249 -12.25 -16.79 8.01
CA ILE A 249 -12.47 -15.44 7.46
C ILE A 249 -11.88 -14.38 8.39
N ARG A 250 -12.18 -14.45 9.70
CA ARG A 250 -11.69 -13.46 10.69
C ARG A 250 -10.16 -13.44 10.79
N LEU A 251 -9.53 -14.61 10.82
CA LEU A 251 -8.07 -14.74 10.90
C LEU A 251 -7.40 -14.25 9.61
N THR A 252 -7.96 -14.58 8.45
CA THR A 252 -7.46 -14.10 7.15
C THR A 252 -7.54 -12.58 7.07
N LEU A 253 -8.66 -11.99 7.48
CA LEU A 253 -8.82 -10.53 7.55
C LEU A 253 -7.81 -9.90 8.52
N MET A 254 -7.63 -10.45 9.72
CA MET A 254 -6.64 -9.96 10.69
C MET A 254 -5.22 -9.98 10.10
N ARG A 255 -4.81 -11.11 9.48
CA ARG A 255 -3.50 -11.25 8.82
C ARG A 255 -3.33 -10.25 7.68
N CYS A 256 -4.36 -10.02 6.86
CA CYS A 256 -4.33 -9.03 5.79
C CYS A 256 -4.19 -7.59 6.31
N VAL A 257 -4.91 -7.23 7.36
CA VAL A 257 -4.79 -5.92 8.00
C VAL A 257 -3.39 -5.72 8.56
N PHE A 258 -2.83 -6.74 9.22
CA PHE A 258 -1.46 -6.69 9.74
C PHE A 258 -0.43 -6.49 8.64
N VAL A 259 -0.51 -7.23 7.51
CA VAL A 259 0.37 -7.02 6.35
C VAL A 259 0.29 -5.58 5.85
N ARG A 260 -0.92 -5.06 5.65
CA ARG A 260 -1.11 -3.71 5.10
C ARG A 260 -0.51 -2.63 6.00
N LEU A 261 -0.76 -2.73 7.31
CA LEU A 261 -0.20 -1.80 8.29
C LEU A 261 1.32 -1.92 8.38
N ALA A 262 1.84 -3.15 8.37
CA ALA A 262 3.27 -3.36 8.48
C ALA A 262 4.02 -2.90 7.23
N ASN A 263 3.47 -3.08 6.03
CA ASN A 263 4.06 -2.56 4.79
C ASN A 263 4.19 -1.02 4.82
N ILE A 264 3.14 -0.31 5.29
CA ILE A 264 3.19 1.14 5.49
C ILE A 264 4.23 1.50 6.58
N GLY A 265 4.25 0.76 7.69
CA GLY A 265 5.21 0.97 8.77
C GLY A 265 6.67 0.80 8.32
N VAL A 266 6.96 -0.20 7.50
CA VAL A 266 8.30 -0.46 6.94
C VAL A 266 8.72 0.65 5.97
N LEU A 267 7.80 1.12 5.11
CA LEU A 267 8.06 2.26 4.23
C LEU A 267 8.45 3.49 5.04
N LEU A 268 7.65 3.85 6.05
CA LEU A 268 7.91 5.00 6.92
C LEU A 268 9.22 4.85 7.70
N PHE A 269 9.49 3.67 8.26
CA PHE A 269 10.73 3.39 8.97
C PHE A 269 11.95 3.50 8.05
N SER A 270 11.86 2.96 6.83
CA SER A 270 12.94 3.03 5.84
C SER A 270 13.24 4.47 5.44
N LEU A 271 12.21 5.27 5.15
CA LEU A 271 12.37 6.67 4.78
C LEU A 271 12.98 7.46 5.94
N TRP A 272 12.47 7.27 7.15
CA TRP A 272 12.99 7.93 8.34
C TRP A 272 14.46 7.59 8.59
N SER A 273 14.84 6.32 8.41
CA SER A 273 16.23 5.87 8.53
C SER A 273 17.13 6.57 7.52
N GLN A 274 16.65 6.89 6.31
CA GLN A 274 17.43 7.60 5.30
C GLN A 274 17.51 9.10 5.56
N ILE A 275 16.42 9.73 6.01
CA ILE A 275 16.38 11.15 6.37
C ILE A 275 17.31 11.44 7.56
N SER A 276 17.35 10.52 8.52
CA SER A 276 18.17 10.63 9.75
C SER A 276 19.62 10.18 9.55
N TYR A 277 19.95 9.50 8.45
CA TYR A 277 21.30 9.03 8.19
C TYR A 277 22.21 10.18 7.77
N CYS A 278 23.20 10.49 8.60
CA CYS A 278 24.18 11.55 8.35
C CYS A 278 25.59 11.14 8.80
N SER A 279 26.58 11.39 7.94
CA SER A 279 28.00 11.10 8.21
C SER A 279 28.85 12.35 8.52
N THR A 280 28.30 13.58 8.42
CA THR A 280 29.03 14.85 8.54
C THR A 280 28.36 15.86 9.49
N ASP A 281 29.06 16.94 9.84
CA ASP A 281 28.60 18.07 10.68
C ASP A 281 27.35 18.80 10.14
N GLU A 282 26.88 18.45 8.94
CA GLU A 282 25.75 19.07 8.25
C GLU A 282 24.40 18.78 8.93
N CYS A 283 24.29 17.81 9.83
CA CYS A 283 23.02 17.51 10.50
C CYS A 283 22.89 18.15 11.89
N LYS A 284 23.91 18.88 12.36
CA LYS A 284 23.89 19.57 13.67
C LYS A 284 22.89 20.75 13.71
N ALA A 285 22.65 21.39 12.57
CA ALA A 285 21.78 22.56 12.44
C ALA A 285 20.30 22.25 12.69
N CYS A 286 19.77 21.25 11.97
CA CYS A 286 18.33 20.94 11.95
C CYS A 286 17.99 19.55 12.52
N GLY A 287 18.99 18.72 12.89
CA GLY A 287 18.79 17.37 13.43
C GLY A 287 18.56 16.28 12.37
N TYR A 288 18.61 16.61 11.08
CA TYR A 288 18.47 15.70 9.94
C TYR A 288 19.22 16.26 8.72
N ASN A 289 19.29 15.49 7.63
CA ASN A 289 19.96 15.92 6.40
C ASN A 289 19.12 16.95 5.61
N TYR A 290 19.18 18.22 6.02
CA TYR A 290 18.42 19.32 5.42
C TYR A 290 18.87 19.69 4.00
N LYS A 291 20.08 19.27 3.57
CA LYS A 291 20.55 19.53 2.20
C LYS A 291 19.89 18.61 1.19
N LEU A 292 19.73 17.33 1.54
CA LEU A 292 19.07 16.35 0.69
C LEU A 292 17.54 16.42 0.84
N TYR A 293 17.05 16.71 2.06
CA TYR A 293 15.63 16.74 2.39
C TYR A 293 15.26 18.08 3.06
N PRO A 294 15.18 19.19 2.31
CA PRO A 294 14.89 20.50 2.90
C PRO A 294 13.52 20.57 3.61
N CYS A 295 12.55 19.75 3.19
CA CYS A 295 11.29 19.49 3.90
C CYS A 295 10.94 18.00 3.86
N TRP A 296 11.40 17.26 4.87
CA TRP A 296 11.22 15.81 4.92
C TRP A 296 9.74 15.39 5.05
N GLU A 297 8.87 16.21 5.66
CA GLU A 297 7.44 15.91 5.79
C GLU A 297 6.76 15.83 4.41
N THR A 298 7.16 16.73 3.49
CA THR A 298 6.65 16.75 2.12
C THR A 298 7.10 15.51 1.35
N GLU A 299 8.36 15.10 1.50
CA GLU A 299 8.92 13.90 0.87
C GLU A 299 8.20 12.62 1.32
N VAL A 300 7.94 12.48 2.63
CA VAL A 300 7.12 11.38 3.15
C VAL A 300 5.70 11.42 2.55
N GLY A 301 5.13 12.62 2.42
CA GLY A 301 3.87 12.84 1.74
C GLY A 301 3.89 12.39 0.28
N GLN A 302 4.99 12.63 -0.46
CA GLN A 302 5.13 12.28 -1.87
C GLN A 302 5.19 10.76 -2.06
N GLU A 303 5.88 10.04 -1.18
CA GLU A 303 5.89 8.57 -1.20
C GLU A 303 4.51 7.98 -0.93
N MET A 304 3.78 8.53 0.04
CA MET A 304 2.39 8.12 0.31
C MET A 304 1.47 8.47 -0.86
N TYR A 305 1.65 9.64 -1.46
CA TYR A 305 0.90 10.04 -2.64
C TYR A 305 1.11 9.07 -3.82
N LYS A 306 2.37 8.73 -4.14
CA LYS A 306 2.69 7.75 -5.19
C LYS A 306 2.05 6.38 -4.91
N LEU A 307 2.08 5.92 -3.65
CA LEU A 307 1.40 4.69 -3.26
C LEU A 307 -0.12 4.78 -3.52
N THR A 308 -0.77 5.86 -3.10
CA THR A 308 -2.22 6.03 -3.28
C THR A 308 -2.64 6.14 -4.74
N ILE A 309 -1.88 6.87 -5.57
CA ILE A 309 -2.15 6.99 -7.01
C ILE A 309 -1.94 5.65 -7.70
N PHE A 310 -0.87 4.93 -7.34
CA PHE A 310 -0.62 3.62 -7.93
C PHE A 310 -1.71 2.61 -7.56
N ASP A 311 -2.11 2.55 -6.29
CA ASP A 311 -3.25 1.74 -5.83
C ASP A 311 -4.54 2.10 -6.59
N PHE A 312 -4.84 3.39 -6.73
CA PHE A 312 -6.00 3.86 -7.49
C PHE A 312 -5.95 3.40 -8.96
N MET A 313 -4.81 3.53 -9.62
CA MET A 313 -4.65 3.10 -11.02
C MET A 313 -4.83 1.59 -11.19
N ILE A 314 -4.31 0.78 -10.26
CA ILE A 314 -4.49 -0.68 -10.28
C ILE A 314 -5.95 -1.05 -10.04
N ILE A 315 -6.61 -0.44 -9.03
CA ILE A 315 -8.02 -0.70 -8.74
C ILE A 315 -8.88 -0.32 -9.96
N LEU A 316 -8.64 0.86 -10.55
CA LEU A 316 -9.35 1.30 -11.75
C LEU A 316 -9.15 0.33 -12.91
N ALA A 317 -7.92 -0.13 -13.16
CA ALA A 317 -7.63 -1.09 -14.21
C ALA A 317 -8.35 -2.44 -13.98
N VAL A 318 -8.31 -2.98 -12.76
CA VAL A 318 -9.01 -4.23 -12.42
C VAL A 318 -10.52 -4.05 -12.58
N THR A 319 -11.08 -2.93 -12.11
CA THR A 319 -12.51 -2.66 -12.25
C THR A 319 -12.93 -2.56 -13.71
N LEU A 320 -12.16 -1.88 -14.57
CA LEU A 320 -12.52 -1.68 -15.98
C LEU A 320 -12.28 -2.90 -16.86
N PHE A 321 -11.19 -3.64 -16.63
CA PHE A 321 -10.77 -4.74 -17.52
C PHE A 321 -11.15 -6.14 -17.02
N VAL A 322 -11.43 -6.29 -15.72
CA VAL A 322 -11.77 -7.59 -15.11
C VAL A 322 -13.21 -7.57 -14.60
N ASP A 323 -13.52 -6.70 -13.64
CA ASP A 323 -14.82 -6.74 -12.96
C ASP A 323 -15.97 -6.27 -13.85
N PHE A 324 -15.74 -5.23 -14.65
CA PHE A 324 -16.76 -4.69 -15.54
C PHE A 324 -17.18 -5.72 -16.59
N PRO A 325 -16.28 -6.30 -17.42
CA PRO A 325 -16.66 -7.35 -18.38
C PRO A 325 -17.29 -8.58 -17.72
N ARG A 326 -16.85 -8.92 -16.50
CA ARG A 326 -17.37 -10.06 -15.75
C ARG A 326 -18.84 -9.92 -15.38
N ASN A 327 -19.29 -8.70 -15.10
CA ASN A 327 -20.63 -8.41 -14.61
C ASN A 327 -21.58 -7.89 -15.70
N ILE A 328 -21.18 -7.84 -16.97
CA ILE A 328 -22.07 -7.42 -18.07
C ILE A 328 -23.20 -8.46 -18.23
N PRO A 329 -24.47 -8.08 -17.99
CA PRO A 329 -25.60 -8.98 -18.20
C PRO A 329 -25.74 -9.27 -19.69
N SER A 330 -25.99 -10.52 -20.02
CA SER A 330 -26.22 -10.91 -21.41
C SER A 330 -27.62 -10.50 -21.88
N SER A 331 -27.73 -10.13 -23.15
CA SER A 331 -29.04 -9.94 -23.78
C SER A 331 -29.73 -11.28 -23.95
N LYS A 332 -30.93 -11.42 -23.37
CA LYS A 332 -31.77 -12.61 -23.53
C LYS A 332 -32.50 -12.66 -24.88
N ALA A 333 -32.58 -11.55 -25.59
CA ALA A 333 -33.28 -11.47 -26.88
C ALA A 333 -32.41 -11.97 -28.05
N CYS A 334 -31.15 -11.54 -28.12
CA CYS A 334 -30.23 -11.83 -29.22
C CYS A 334 -28.76 -11.79 -28.77
N GLY A 335 -27.87 -12.41 -29.56
CA GLY A 335 -26.42 -12.37 -29.35
C GLY A 335 -25.79 -13.70 -28.91
N PRO A 336 -24.46 -13.77 -28.88
CA PRO A 336 -23.71 -15.02 -28.65
C PRO A 336 -23.82 -15.56 -27.23
N PHE A 337 -24.16 -14.73 -26.23
CA PHE A 337 -24.22 -15.11 -24.81
C PHE A 337 -25.64 -15.32 -24.29
N LYS A 338 -26.62 -15.52 -25.18
CA LYS A 338 -28.06 -15.62 -24.82
C LYS A 338 -28.35 -16.70 -23.76
N SER A 339 -27.60 -17.81 -23.79
CA SER A 339 -27.77 -18.95 -22.90
C SER A 339 -27.23 -18.72 -21.49
N PHE A 340 -26.38 -17.71 -21.29
CA PHE A 340 -25.75 -17.38 -20.01
C PHE A 340 -26.44 -16.18 -19.36
N ASN A 341 -26.31 -15.96 -18.05
CA ASN A 341 -26.83 -14.75 -17.39
C ASN A 341 -25.84 -13.59 -17.50
N THR A 342 -24.56 -13.90 -17.46
CA THR A 342 -23.46 -12.94 -17.61
C THR A 342 -22.58 -13.33 -18.79
N SER A 343 -21.91 -12.35 -19.39
CA SER A 343 -21.02 -12.60 -20.52
C SER A 343 -19.81 -13.47 -20.14
N TRP A 344 -19.45 -13.51 -18.85
CA TRP A 344 -18.29 -14.26 -18.34
C TRP A 344 -18.53 -15.75 -18.12
N GLU A 345 -19.78 -16.17 -17.90
CA GLU A 345 -20.12 -17.59 -17.65
C GLU A 345 -19.71 -18.52 -18.81
N VAL A 346 -19.56 -17.99 -20.02
CA VAL A 346 -19.08 -18.75 -21.19
C VAL A 346 -17.65 -19.28 -21.00
N VAL A 347 -16.80 -18.56 -20.25
CA VAL A 347 -15.39 -18.91 -20.06
C VAL A 347 -15.23 -20.21 -19.28
N PRO A 348 -15.77 -20.34 -18.05
CA PRO A 348 -15.70 -21.61 -17.32
C PRO A 348 -16.43 -22.74 -18.04
N ASP A 349 -17.55 -22.48 -18.72
CA ASP A 349 -18.28 -23.49 -19.50
C ASP A 349 -17.41 -24.06 -20.65
N THR A 350 -16.67 -23.19 -21.34
CA THR A 350 -15.73 -23.60 -22.40
C THR A 350 -14.55 -24.40 -21.83
N ILE A 351 -14.03 -24.02 -20.65
CA ILE A 351 -12.93 -24.73 -19.99
C ILE A 351 -13.34 -26.16 -19.61
N LEU A 352 -14.60 -26.40 -19.25
CA LEU A 352 -15.13 -27.74 -18.97
C LEU A 352 -15.19 -28.64 -20.23
N GLY A 353 -15.26 -28.05 -21.43
CA GLY A 353 -15.24 -28.77 -22.70
C GLY A 353 -13.85 -29.18 -23.18
N PHE A 354 -12.78 -28.70 -22.53
CA PHE A 354 -11.41 -29.04 -22.90
C PHE A 354 -11.00 -30.44 -22.45
N PRO A 355 -10.00 -31.06 -23.11
CA PRO A 355 -9.44 -32.32 -22.64
C PRO A 355 -8.95 -32.18 -21.20
N THR A 356 -9.13 -33.25 -20.42
CA THR A 356 -8.87 -33.27 -18.96
C THR A 356 -7.48 -32.75 -18.58
N GLY A 357 -6.46 -33.02 -19.40
CA GLY A 357 -5.12 -32.47 -19.19
C GLY A 357 -5.06 -30.94 -19.26
N LEU A 358 -5.69 -30.32 -20.26
CA LEU A 358 -5.72 -28.86 -20.40
C LEU A 358 -6.56 -28.21 -19.30
N GLN A 359 -7.67 -28.84 -18.94
CA GLN A 359 -8.51 -28.39 -17.83
C GLN A 359 -7.73 -28.37 -16.50
N GLN A 360 -6.96 -29.43 -16.20
CA GLN A 360 -6.13 -29.49 -14.99
C GLN A 360 -5.06 -28.40 -14.98
N VAL A 361 -4.44 -28.10 -16.13
CA VAL A 361 -3.45 -27.01 -16.24
C VAL A 361 -4.10 -25.66 -16.00
N LEU A 362 -5.23 -25.37 -16.64
CA LEU A 362 -5.92 -24.09 -16.49
C LEU A 362 -6.45 -23.86 -15.06
N HIS A 363 -7.05 -24.88 -14.45
CA HIS A 363 -7.43 -24.81 -13.03
C HIS A 363 -6.23 -24.72 -12.10
N GLY A 364 -5.11 -25.36 -12.46
CA GLY A 364 -3.84 -25.22 -11.74
C GLY A 364 -3.32 -23.79 -11.72
N ILE A 365 -3.31 -23.11 -12.88
CA ILE A 365 -2.87 -21.71 -13.01
C ILE A 365 -3.82 -20.77 -12.25
N ALA A 366 -5.12 -21.01 -12.30
CA ALA A 366 -6.13 -20.23 -11.59
C ALA A 366 -6.19 -20.52 -10.08
N SER A 367 -5.42 -21.49 -9.58
CA SER A 367 -5.41 -21.89 -8.17
C SER A 367 -4.56 -20.95 -7.32
N GLU A 368 -4.99 -20.72 -6.08
CA GLU A 368 -4.23 -20.01 -5.05
C GLU A 368 -2.86 -20.67 -4.79
N ALA A 369 -2.75 -21.99 -5.01
CA ALA A 369 -1.50 -22.75 -4.86
C ALA A 369 -0.42 -22.33 -5.87
N PHE A 370 -0.81 -21.87 -7.06
CA PHE A 370 0.12 -21.42 -8.10
C PHE A 370 0.63 -20.00 -7.84
N ALA A 371 -0.18 -19.16 -7.17
CA ALA A 371 0.20 -17.79 -6.84
C ALA A 371 1.45 -17.72 -5.94
N VAL A 372 1.63 -18.67 -5.03
CA VAL A 372 2.77 -18.74 -4.10
C VAL A 372 4.12 -18.90 -4.83
N PRO A 373 4.37 -19.98 -5.62
CA PRO A 373 5.63 -20.13 -6.36
C PRO A 373 5.78 -19.05 -7.44
N PHE A 374 4.69 -18.61 -8.07
CA PHE A 374 4.73 -17.51 -9.03
C PHE A 374 5.25 -16.21 -8.39
N PHE A 375 4.78 -15.89 -7.19
CA PHE A 375 5.30 -14.75 -6.43
C PHE A 375 6.76 -14.91 -6.07
N VAL A 376 7.18 -16.09 -5.58
CA VAL A 376 8.58 -16.34 -5.26
C VAL A 376 9.45 -16.13 -6.50
N VAL A 377 9.02 -16.61 -7.67
CA VAL A 377 9.72 -16.39 -8.93
C VAL A 377 9.77 -14.90 -9.29
N ILE A 378 8.67 -14.16 -9.15
CA ILE A 378 8.66 -12.70 -9.37
C ILE A 378 9.62 -11.99 -8.41
N CYS A 379 9.61 -12.33 -7.12
CA CYS A 379 10.54 -11.78 -6.14
C CYS A 379 11.98 -12.11 -6.51
N LEU A 380 12.30 -13.34 -6.90
CA LEU A 380 13.64 -13.75 -7.33
C LEU A 380 14.08 -13.01 -8.59
N ILE A 381 13.19 -12.84 -9.56
CA ILE A 381 13.45 -12.05 -10.78
C ILE A 381 13.71 -10.59 -10.40
N MET A 382 12.90 -10.01 -9.52
CA MET A 382 13.09 -8.66 -9.02
C MET A 382 14.43 -8.53 -8.30
N PHE A 383 14.77 -9.44 -7.39
CA PHE A 383 16.06 -9.48 -6.70
C PHE A 383 17.22 -9.63 -7.67
N TYR A 384 17.08 -10.47 -8.70
CA TYR A 384 18.09 -10.64 -9.74
C TYR A 384 18.32 -9.33 -10.51
N PHE A 385 17.26 -8.67 -10.96
CA PHE A 385 17.38 -7.38 -11.65
C PHE A 385 17.94 -6.28 -10.74
N MET A 386 17.56 -6.27 -9.46
CA MET A 386 18.12 -5.34 -8.47
C MET A 386 19.62 -5.59 -8.24
N ALA A 387 20.04 -6.85 -8.08
CA ALA A 387 21.44 -7.23 -7.93
C ALA A 387 22.26 -6.90 -9.19
N LEU A 388 21.69 -7.14 -10.37
CA LEU A 388 22.27 -6.79 -11.66
C LEU A 388 22.44 -5.28 -11.80
N ALA A 389 21.42 -4.49 -11.46
CA ALA A 389 21.49 -3.04 -11.45
C ALA A 389 22.58 -2.52 -10.49
N GLY A 390 22.67 -3.10 -9.29
CA GLY A 390 23.72 -2.78 -8.32
C GLY A 390 25.14 -3.17 -8.79
N ALA A 391 25.28 -4.25 -9.56
CA ALA A 391 26.56 -4.63 -10.17
C ALA A 391 26.95 -3.65 -11.29
N HIS A 392 26.01 -3.30 -12.17
CA HIS A 392 26.24 -2.29 -13.21
C HIS A 392 26.64 -0.93 -12.60
N LYS A 393 25.99 -0.51 -11.52
CA LYS A 393 26.36 0.72 -10.80
C LYS A 393 27.82 0.71 -10.35
N ARG A 394 28.26 -0.37 -9.69
CA ARG A 394 29.66 -0.54 -9.26
C ARG A 394 30.65 -0.49 -10.42
N VAL A 395 30.31 -1.12 -11.55
CA VAL A 395 31.16 -1.07 -12.76
C VAL A 395 31.26 0.35 -13.31
N VAL A 396 30.14 1.09 -13.34
CA VAL A 396 30.12 2.49 -13.79
C VAL A 396 30.93 3.40 -12.87
N GLU A 397 30.85 3.22 -11.55
CA GLU A 397 31.66 3.97 -10.58
C GLU A 397 33.15 3.70 -10.78
N GLN A 398 33.55 2.43 -10.94
CA GLN A 398 34.94 2.07 -11.22
C GLN A 398 35.46 2.72 -12.51
N LEU A 399 34.65 2.73 -13.58
CA LEU A 399 35.01 3.38 -14.84
C LEU A 399 35.14 4.90 -14.69
N ARG A 400 34.26 5.53 -13.91
CA ARG A 400 34.38 6.97 -13.59
C ARG A 400 35.65 7.28 -12.82
N GLU A 401 36.00 6.48 -11.81
CA GLU A 401 37.25 6.64 -11.06
C GLU A 401 38.48 6.47 -11.95
N GLN A 402 38.49 5.47 -12.84
CA GLN A 402 39.55 5.28 -13.82
C GLN A 402 39.70 6.49 -14.75
N LEU A 403 38.60 7.02 -15.29
CA LEU A 403 38.62 8.23 -16.12
C LEU A 403 39.16 9.45 -15.37
N VAL A 404 38.77 9.63 -14.11
CA VAL A 404 39.27 10.73 -13.27
C VAL A 404 40.76 10.59 -12.98
N LEU A 405 41.26 9.38 -12.72
CA LEU A 405 42.69 9.12 -12.54
C LEU A 405 43.48 9.39 -13.82
N GLU A 406 43.02 8.85 -14.96
CA GLU A 406 43.69 9.05 -16.26
C GLU A 406 43.71 10.54 -16.66
N SER A 407 42.63 11.28 -16.35
CA SER A 407 42.58 12.73 -16.58
C SER A 407 43.60 13.49 -15.73
N ARG A 408 43.81 13.09 -14.47
CA ARG A 408 44.81 13.70 -13.57
C ARG A 408 46.23 13.41 -14.04
N ASP A 409 46.52 12.19 -14.47
CA ASP A 409 47.83 11.82 -15.00
C ASP A 409 48.17 12.59 -16.28
N LYS A 410 47.22 12.72 -17.21
CA LYS A 410 47.40 13.57 -18.41
C LYS A 410 47.69 15.01 -18.04
N LEU A 411 46.94 15.58 -17.08
CA LEU A 411 47.15 16.96 -16.64
C LEU A 411 48.52 17.16 -15.97
N PHE A 412 48.97 16.18 -15.19
CA PHE A 412 50.29 16.16 -14.56
C PHE A 412 51.41 16.11 -15.61
N LEU A 413 51.29 15.24 -16.61
CA LEU A 413 52.23 15.15 -17.73
C LEU A 413 52.28 16.45 -18.52
N ILE A 414 51.14 17.06 -18.83
CA ILE A 414 51.08 18.37 -19.50
C ILE A 414 51.81 19.42 -18.68
N ARG A 415 51.57 19.53 -17.36
CA ARG A 415 52.30 20.47 -16.50
C ARG A 415 53.82 20.26 -16.54
N LYS A 416 54.28 19.01 -16.46
CA LYS A 416 55.71 18.67 -16.55
C LYS A 416 56.33 19.08 -17.89
N ILE A 417 55.61 18.88 -19.00
CA ILE A 417 56.07 19.29 -20.34
C ILE A 417 56.10 20.83 -20.45
N THR A 418 55.08 21.52 -19.95
CA THR A 418 55.02 22.99 -19.96
C THR A 418 56.13 23.61 -19.11
N GLU A 419 56.45 23.04 -17.95
CA GLU A 419 57.60 23.47 -17.13
C GLU A 419 58.94 23.24 -17.86
N ALA A 420 59.09 22.10 -18.55
CA ALA A 420 60.30 21.80 -19.32
C ALA A 420 60.47 22.70 -20.56
N GLN A 421 59.37 23.17 -21.17
CA GLN A 421 59.39 24.12 -22.28
C GLN A 421 59.43 25.60 -21.84
N GLY A 422 59.17 25.88 -20.56
CA GLY A 422 59.09 27.22 -19.98
C GLY A 422 60.41 27.79 -19.44
N HIS A 423 61.54 27.14 -19.69
CA HIS A 423 62.86 27.70 -19.39
C HIS A 423 63.57 28.15 -20.68
N PRO A 424 63.89 29.45 -20.84
CA PRO A 424 64.77 29.92 -21.91
C PRO A 424 66.22 29.45 -21.71
#